data_AF-A0A932DB53-F1
#
_entry.id   AF-A0A932DB53-F1
#
_cell.length_a   1.000
_cell.length_b   1.000
_cell.length_c   1.000
_cell.angle_alpha   90.00
_cell.angle_beta   90.00
_cell.angle_gamma   90.00
#
_symmetry.space_group_name_H-M   'P 1'
#
loop_
_entity.id
_entity.type
_entity.pdbx_description
1 polymer ?
#
loop_
_entity_poly.entity_id
_entity_poly.type
_entity_poly.pdbx_seq_one_letter_code
_entity_poly.pdbx_strand_id
1 'polypeptide(L)'
;MKTIAILMLFCASLYGADTSTNRTSDITSKVTERERDGGKTHLRWETVSRGKTPILRVLQTTRGGITKTSRSYEVDGKLVMIESDENGDGRFESVTLFRPGTDEMEMFTRQSDGSVKPASTKILEATKKQLATVDDMATMLFQKEDLTDEQIGDLIQETRKKIQDAEREKTNDK
;
A
#
# COMPACT_ATOMS: atom_id res chain seq x y z
N MET A 1 -17.29 -3.78 0.54
CA MET A 1 -16.17 -3.90 1.50
C MET A 1 -15.05 -4.55 0.72
N LYS A 2 -14.12 -3.74 0.20
CA LYS A 2 -13.22 -4.12 -0.90
C LYS A 2 -11.77 -3.76 -0.54
N THR A 3 -11.01 -4.73 -0.05
CA THR A 3 -9.53 -4.85 -0.18
C THR A 3 -8.74 -3.56 0.01
N ILE A 4 -8.26 -3.36 1.25
CA ILE A 4 -7.28 -2.34 1.60
C ILE A 4 -5.93 -2.67 0.93
N ALA A 5 -5.42 -1.71 0.17
CA ALA A 5 -4.31 -1.81 -0.78
C ALA A 5 -2.91 -1.79 -0.15
N ILE A 6 -2.78 -2.15 1.13
CA ILE A 6 -1.51 -2.10 1.87
C ILE A 6 -0.45 -3.04 1.26
N LEU A 7 -0.86 -4.11 0.58
CA LEU A 7 0.05 -5.16 0.09
C LEU A 7 0.86 -4.79 -1.16
N MET A 8 0.51 -3.75 -1.92
CA MET A 8 1.16 -3.49 -3.21
C MET A 8 2.29 -2.45 -3.18
N LEU A 9 2.83 -2.14 -2.00
CA LEU A 9 4.06 -1.34 -1.86
C LEU A 9 5.36 -2.12 -2.11
N PHE A 10 5.40 -3.45 -1.91
CA PHE A 10 6.69 -4.17 -1.82
C PHE A 10 7.03 -5.16 -2.97
N CYS A 11 6.06 -5.67 -3.73
CA CYS A 11 6.34 -6.73 -4.73
C CYS A 11 6.64 -6.25 -6.16
N ALA A 12 7.07 -5.01 -6.38
CA ALA A 12 7.23 -4.44 -7.73
C ALA A 12 8.68 -4.15 -8.14
N SER A 13 9.70 -4.79 -7.54
CA SER A 13 11.10 -4.49 -7.84
C SER A 13 11.80 -5.48 -8.80
N LEU A 14 11.12 -6.45 -9.42
CA LEU A 14 11.79 -7.40 -10.31
C LEU A 14 11.17 -7.37 -11.72
N TYR A 15 11.93 -6.79 -12.66
CA TYR A 15 11.82 -6.77 -14.14
C TYR A 15 10.58 -6.19 -14.84
N GLY A 16 10.82 -5.36 -15.87
CA GLY A 16 9.83 -4.95 -16.89
C GLY A 16 9.00 -3.68 -16.63
N ALA A 17 9.54 -2.66 -15.98
CA ALA A 17 8.83 -1.41 -15.70
C ALA A 17 9.23 -0.26 -16.63
N ASP A 18 8.25 0.41 -17.22
CA ASP A 18 8.46 1.72 -17.84
C ASP A 18 8.61 2.77 -16.74
N THR A 19 9.69 3.55 -16.82
CA THR A 19 10.04 4.54 -15.81
C THR A 19 10.16 5.92 -16.45
N SER A 20 9.47 6.91 -15.87
CA SER A 20 9.66 8.32 -16.22
C SER A 20 10.09 9.12 -14.99
N THR A 21 10.83 10.22 -15.20
CA THR A 21 11.27 11.11 -14.13
C THR A 21 11.02 12.57 -14.54
N ASN A 22 10.34 13.31 -13.68
CA ASN A 22 10.11 14.74 -13.83
C ASN A 22 10.78 15.50 -12.68
N ARG A 23 11.34 16.68 -12.97
CA ARG A 23 12.05 17.50 -11.99
C ARG A 23 11.56 18.94 -12.06
N THR A 24 11.00 19.41 -10.96
CA THR A 24 10.64 20.80 -10.73
C THR A 24 11.27 21.22 -9.40
N SER A 25 12.12 22.25 -9.41
CA SER A 25 12.89 22.68 -8.23
C SER A 25 13.67 21.53 -7.54
N ASP A 26 13.55 21.45 -6.21
CA ASP A 26 14.03 20.42 -5.29
C ASP A 26 13.09 19.20 -5.20
N ILE A 27 11.98 19.19 -5.94
CA ILE A 27 11.04 18.08 -6.03
C ILE A 27 11.31 17.23 -7.27
N THR A 28 11.36 15.92 -7.06
CA THR A 28 11.45 14.94 -8.15
C THR A 28 10.27 13.98 -8.07
N SER A 29 9.72 13.60 -9.22
CA SER A 29 8.73 12.53 -9.30
C SER A 29 9.27 11.42 -10.19
N LYS A 30 9.19 10.18 -9.71
CA LYS A 30 9.50 8.96 -10.46
C LYS A 30 8.23 8.13 -10.58
N VAL A 31 7.82 7.83 -11.81
CA VAL A 31 6.68 6.96 -12.10
C VAL A 31 7.17 5.62 -12.60
N THR A 32 6.54 4.55 -12.15
CA THR A 32 6.76 3.16 -12.57
C THR A 32 5.42 2.53 -12.89
N GLU A 33 5.28 2.00 -14.10
CA GLU A 33 4.06 1.34 -14.57
C GLU A 33 4.34 -0.13 -14.90
N ARG A 34 3.37 -1.01 -14.59
CA ARG A 34 3.46 -2.46 -14.84
C ARG A 34 2.10 -3.07 -15.12
N GLU A 35 2.06 -3.99 -16.06
CA GLU A 35 0.92 -4.88 -16.29
C GLU A 35 1.07 -6.19 -15.48
N ARG A 36 -0.05 -6.71 -14.98
CA ARG A 36 -0.14 -8.01 -14.30
C ARG A 36 -1.30 -8.84 -14.85
N ASP A 37 -1.28 -10.13 -14.53
CA ASP A 37 -2.34 -11.08 -14.89
C ASP A 37 -2.62 -11.14 -16.41
N GLY A 38 -1.57 -11.01 -17.23
CA GLY A 38 -1.67 -10.95 -18.68
C GLY A 38 -2.33 -9.67 -19.21
N GLY A 39 -2.08 -8.53 -18.57
CA GLY A 39 -2.64 -7.22 -18.95
C GLY A 39 -4.02 -6.92 -18.40
N LYS A 40 -4.51 -7.72 -17.43
CA LYS A 40 -5.83 -7.49 -16.80
C LYS A 40 -5.78 -6.49 -15.66
N THR A 41 -4.60 -6.29 -15.09
CA THR A 41 -4.37 -5.42 -13.94
C THR A 41 -3.22 -4.48 -14.27
N HIS A 42 -3.51 -3.18 -14.36
CA HIS A 42 -2.49 -2.15 -14.52
C HIS A 42 -2.11 -1.58 -13.16
N LEU A 43 -0.82 -1.54 -12.87
CA LEU A 43 -0.23 -0.99 -11.66
C LEU A 43 0.57 0.25 -12.01
N ARG A 44 0.22 1.39 -11.41
CA ARG A 44 1.02 2.61 -11.49
C ARG A 44 1.51 3.00 -10.10
N TRP A 45 2.81 3.28 -10.01
CA TRP A 45 3.49 3.67 -8.80
C TRP A 45 4.21 4.99 -9.03
N GLU A 46 3.94 5.98 -8.21
CA GLU A 46 4.64 7.26 -8.24
C GLU A 46 5.33 7.51 -6.91
N THR A 47 6.59 7.93 -6.95
CA THR A 47 7.32 8.41 -5.78
C THR A 47 7.72 9.85 -6.01
N VAL A 48 7.18 10.74 -5.17
CA VAL A 48 7.55 12.14 -5.12
C VAL A 48 8.53 12.35 -3.96
N SER A 49 9.68 12.94 -4.26
CA SER A 49 10.77 13.12 -3.30
C SER A 49 11.19 14.59 -3.23
N ARG A 50 11.56 15.03 -2.04
CA ARG A 50 12.35 16.26 -1.84
C ARG A 50 13.81 15.87 -1.67
N GLY A 51 14.64 16.25 -2.63
CA GLY A 51 16.00 15.72 -2.73
C GLY A 51 15.98 14.19 -2.85
N LYS A 52 16.60 13.48 -1.90
CA LYS A 52 16.63 12.00 -1.85
C LYS A 52 15.54 11.40 -0.94
N THR A 53 14.76 12.24 -0.26
CA THR A 53 13.79 11.80 0.74
C THR A 53 12.39 11.70 0.11
N PRO A 54 11.77 10.51 0.05
CA PRO A 54 10.38 10.37 -0.35
C PRO A 54 9.48 11.16 0.59
N ILE A 55 8.50 11.86 0.04
CA ILE A 55 7.51 12.65 0.80
C ILE A 55 6.07 12.25 0.48
N LEU A 56 5.84 11.67 -0.70
CA LEU A 56 4.56 11.14 -1.13
C LEU A 56 4.80 9.94 -2.05
N ARG A 57 4.07 8.86 -1.82
CA ARG A 57 3.93 7.78 -2.81
C ARG A 57 2.48 7.63 -3.19
N VAL A 58 2.22 7.45 -4.49
CA VAL A 58 0.88 7.19 -5.02
C VAL A 58 0.89 5.83 -5.68
N LEU A 59 0.02 4.95 -5.22
CA LEU A 59 -0.20 3.64 -5.79
C LEU A 59 -1.58 3.61 -6.44
N GLN A 60 -1.64 3.24 -7.70
CA GLN A 60 -2.88 3.04 -8.44
C GLN A 60 -2.93 1.62 -8.96
N THR A 61 -4.07 0.96 -8.77
CA THR A 61 -4.36 -0.35 -9.34
C THR A 61 -5.64 -0.27 -10.13
N THR A 62 -5.54 -0.49 -11.44
CA THR A 62 -6.69 -0.52 -12.34
C THR A 62 -6.99 -1.95 -12.72
N ARG A 63 -8.21 -2.41 -12.46
CA ARG A 63 -8.70 -3.72 -12.89
C ARG A 63 -10.16 -3.61 -13.31
N GLY A 64 -10.47 -4.06 -14.53
CA GLY A 64 -11.82 -4.00 -15.08
C GLY A 64 -12.39 -2.57 -15.14
N GLY A 65 -11.53 -1.59 -15.44
CA GLY A 65 -11.90 -0.17 -15.54
C GLY A 65 -12.05 0.57 -14.20
N ILE A 66 -11.93 -0.12 -13.06
CA ILE A 66 -11.95 0.51 -11.74
C ILE A 66 -10.52 0.76 -11.29
N THR A 67 -10.17 2.03 -11.05
CA THR A 67 -8.85 2.45 -10.54
C THR A 67 -8.96 2.76 -9.05
N LYS A 68 -8.40 1.88 -8.22
CA LYS A 68 -8.20 2.18 -6.80
C LYS A 68 -6.94 2.99 -6.62
N THR A 69 -6.93 3.93 -5.68
CA THR A 69 -5.78 4.80 -5.41
C THR A 69 -5.45 4.81 -3.94
N SER A 70 -4.18 4.66 -3.59
CA SER A 70 -3.67 4.88 -2.23
C SER A 70 -2.55 5.90 -2.25
N ARG A 71 -2.47 6.73 -1.22
CA ARG A 71 -1.40 7.71 -1.02
C ARG A 71 -0.76 7.49 0.32
N SER A 72 0.57 7.44 0.36
CA SER A 72 1.35 7.40 1.60
C SER A 72 2.16 8.69 1.75
N TYR A 73 2.16 9.25 2.95
CA TYR A 73 2.83 10.51 3.28
C TYR A 73 3.97 10.25 4.24
N GLU A 74 5.11 10.85 3.96
CA GLU A 74 6.33 10.64 4.73
C GLU A 74 6.91 11.97 5.22
N VAL A 75 7.36 11.96 6.47
CA VAL A 75 8.10 13.08 7.11
C VAL A 75 9.39 12.50 7.66
N ASP A 76 10.52 13.09 7.28
CA ASP A 76 11.87 12.60 7.62
C ASP A 76 12.08 11.11 7.35
N GLY A 77 11.53 10.64 6.22
CA GLY A 77 11.60 9.24 5.80
C GLY A 77 10.74 8.28 6.61
N LYS A 78 9.87 8.78 7.49
CA LYS A 78 8.94 7.98 8.29
C LYS A 78 7.53 8.13 7.76
N LEU A 79 6.82 7.01 7.59
CA LEU A 79 5.41 6.99 7.24
C LEU A 79 4.58 7.65 8.36
N VAL A 80 3.78 8.65 8.00
CA VAL A 80 2.90 9.37 8.95
C VAL A 80 1.42 9.15 8.65
N MET A 81 1.07 8.92 7.37
CA MET A 81 -0.32 8.77 6.97
C MET A 81 -0.45 7.92 5.71
N ILE A 82 -1.54 7.17 5.62
CA ILE A 82 -2.05 6.60 4.37
C ILE A 82 -3.51 7.04 4.20
N GLU A 83 -3.91 7.40 2.98
CA GLU A 83 -5.33 7.44 2.61
C GLU A 83 -5.58 6.56 1.38
N SER A 84 -6.77 5.97 1.29
CA SER A 84 -7.15 5.13 0.15
C SER A 84 -8.55 5.41 -0.37
N ASP A 85 -8.67 5.44 -1.69
CA ASP A 85 -9.89 5.31 -2.50
C ASP A 85 -10.02 3.83 -2.90
N GLU A 86 -10.89 3.11 -2.19
CA GLU A 86 -11.03 1.66 -2.36
C GLU A 86 -12.03 1.26 -3.45
N ASN A 87 -12.86 2.20 -3.90
CA ASN A 87 -13.95 1.92 -4.83
C ASN A 87 -13.70 2.52 -6.24
N GLY A 88 -12.76 3.45 -6.36
CA GLY A 88 -12.36 4.13 -7.59
C GLY A 88 -13.26 5.31 -7.99
N ASP A 89 -14.01 5.89 -7.06
CA ASP A 89 -14.88 7.05 -7.30
C ASP A 89 -14.15 8.40 -7.14
N GLY A 90 -12.86 8.37 -6.81
CA GLY A 90 -12.04 9.56 -6.58
C GLY A 90 -12.15 10.12 -5.16
N ARG A 91 -12.97 9.53 -4.29
CA ARG A 91 -13.09 9.91 -2.88
C ARG A 91 -12.38 8.89 -2.01
N PHE A 92 -11.42 9.38 -1.24
CA PHE A 92 -10.65 8.56 -0.31
C PHE A 92 -11.49 8.25 0.95
N GLU A 93 -11.95 7.01 1.11
CA GLU A 93 -12.82 6.61 2.21
C GLU A 93 -12.09 6.22 3.49
N SER A 94 -10.80 5.87 3.41
CA SER A 94 -10.00 5.56 4.59
C SER A 94 -8.82 6.49 4.79
N VAL A 95 -8.50 6.72 6.07
CA VAL A 95 -7.30 7.42 6.52
C VAL A 95 -6.69 6.62 7.66
N THR A 96 -5.40 6.33 7.58
CA THR A 96 -4.63 5.69 8.65
C THR A 96 -3.54 6.65 9.07
N LEU A 97 -3.43 6.92 10.37
CA LEU A 97 -2.39 7.74 10.96
C LEU A 97 -1.42 6.84 11.72
N PHE A 98 -0.13 7.12 11.55
CA PHE A 98 0.95 6.36 12.18
C PHE A 98 1.66 7.26 13.19
N ARG A 99 2.05 6.68 14.32
CA ARG A 99 2.98 7.33 15.24
C ARG A 99 4.41 6.96 14.82
N PRO A 100 5.22 7.91 14.31
CA PRO A 100 6.53 7.56 13.78
C PRO A 100 7.47 6.99 14.85
N GLY A 101 8.10 5.86 14.54
CA GLY A 101 9.03 5.17 15.44
C GLY A 101 8.35 4.23 16.45
N THR A 102 7.06 3.98 16.32
CA THR A 102 6.34 2.93 17.03
C THR A 102 5.46 2.14 16.05
N ASP A 103 4.92 1.00 16.51
CA ASP A 103 3.93 0.22 15.76
C ASP A 103 2.49 0.70 16.02
N GLU A 104 2.33 1.88 16.62
CA GLU A 104 1.03 2.44 16.93
C GLU A 104 0.45 3.13 15.68
N MET A 105 -0.81 2.82 15.40
CA MET A 105 -1.59 3.45 14.35
C MET A 105 -3.05 3.57 14.77
N GLU A 106 -3.74 4.51 14.14
CA GLU A 106 -5.20 4.64 14.23
C GLU A 106 -5.79 4.75 12.83
N MET A 107 -7.00 4.24 12.65
CA MET A 107 -7.69 4.24 11.37
C MET A 107 -9.04 4.94 11.46
N PHE A 108 -9.38 5.67 10.40
CA PHE A 108 -10.61 6.43 10.30
C PHE A 108 -11.30 6.16 8.96
N THR A 109 -12.63 6.18 8.99
CA THR A 109 -13.49 6.16 7.81
C THR A 109 -14.01 7.57 7.55
N ARG A 110 -13.67 8.12 6.38
CA ARG A 110 -14.19 9.39 5.89
C ARG A 110 -15.64 9.20 5.44
N GLN A 111 -16.52 10.12 5.82
CA GLN A 111 -17.95 10.17 5.46
C GLN A 111 -18.17 11.10 4.27
N SER A 112 -19.33 11.01 3.61
CA SER A 112 -19.62 11.74 2.36
C SER A 112 -19.56 13.27 2.53
N ASP A 113 -19.81 13.76 3.74
CA ASP A 113 -19.70 15.16 4.14
C ASP A 113 -18.26 15.60 4.50
N GLY A 114 -17.28 14.71 4.38
CA GLY A 114 -15.88 14.97 4.72
C GLY A 114 -15.52 14.74 6.19
N SER A 115 -16.50 14.52 7.07
CA SER A 115 -16.23 14.15 8.46
C SER A 115 -15.53 12.79 8.56
N VAL A 116 -14.83 12.54 9.66
CA VAL A 116 -14.12 11.29 9.92
C VAL A 116 -14.66 10.61 11.16
N LYS A 117 -14.78 9.29 11.11
CA LYS A 117 -15.15 8.44 12.25
C LYS A 117 -14.06 7.40 12.49
N PRO A 118 -13.73 7.05 13.74
CA PRO A 118 -12.82 5.93 14.00
C PRO A 118 -13.31 4.66 13.31
N ALA A 119 -12.39 3.89 12.76
CA ALA A 119 -12.66 2.53 12.32
C ALA A 119 -13.00 1.66 13.54
N SER A 120 -13.69 0.54 13.31
CA SER A 120 -13.91 -0.41 14.40
C SER A 120 -12.60 -1.06 14.83
N THR A 121 -12.51 -1.46 16.11
CA THR A 121 -11.34 -2.19 16.63
C THR A 121 -10.99 -3.42 15.79
N LYS A 122 -12.01 -4.12 15.28
CA LYS A 122 -11.83 -5.27 14.37
C LYS A 122 -11.08 -4.89 13.09
N ILE A 123 -11.46 -3.78 12.45
CA ILE A 123 -10.80 -3.28 11.24
C ILE A 123 -9.38 -2.83 11.57
N LEU A 124 -9.19 -2.12 12.68
CA LEU A 124 -7.89 -1.65 13.13
C LEU A 124 -6.92 -2.82 13.35
N GLU A 125 -7.31 -3.81 14.15
CA GLU A 125 -6.47 -4.96 14.48
C GLU A 125 -6.17 -5.84 13.25
N ALA A 126 -7.16 -6.08 12.39
CA ALA A 126 -6.93 -6.78 11.12
C ALA A 126 -5.94 -6.04 10.22
N THR A 127 -5.99 -4.71 10.22
CA THR A 127 -5.06 -3.88 9.44
C THR A 127 -3.66 -3.87 10.05
N LYS A 128 -3.51 -3.84 11.39
CA LYS A 128 -2.22 -4.03 12.06
C LYS A 128 -1.59 -5.37 11.71
N LYS A 129 -2.37 -6.45 11.74
CA LYS A 129 -1.92 -7.80 11.34
C LYS A 129 -1.46 -7.85 9.88
N GLN A 130 -2.17 -7.18 8.97
CA GLN A 130 -1.76 -7.07 7.57
C GLN A 130 -0.42 -6.32 7.42
N LEU A 131 -0.25 -5.20 8.11
CA LEU A 131 1.00 -4.42 8.08
C LEU A 131 2.18 -5.21 8.66
N ALA A 132 2.00 -5.84 9.82
CA ALA A 132 3.03 -6.70 10.42
C ALA A 132 3.43 -7.84 9.48
N THR A 133 2.46 -8.46 8.79
CA THR A 133 2.77 -9.51 7.80
C THR A 133 3.62 -8.98 6.63
N VAL A 134 3.36 -7.75 6.18
CA VAL A 134 4.16 -7.12 5.10
C VAL A 134 5.55 -6.74 5.60
N ASP A 135 5.66 -6.25 6.83
CA ASP A 135 6.94 -5.90 7.44
C ASP A 135 7.82 -7.13 7.68
N ASP A 136 7.22 -8.24 8.15
CA ASP A 136 7.88 -9.54 8.27
C ASP A 136 8.41 -10.02 6.91
N MET A 137 7.58 -9.93 5.86
CA MET A 137 7.98 -10.30 4.50
C MET A 137 9.14 -9.42 4.01
N ALA A 138 9.05 -8.11 4.18
CA ALA A 138 10.10 -7.18 3.78
C ALA A 138 11.40 -7.48 4.53
N THR A 139 11.34 -7.69 5.84
CA THR A 139 12.48 -8.09 6.67
C THR A 139 13.13 -9.36 6.13
N MET A 140 12.35 -10.39 5.80
CA MET A 140 12.89 -11.62 5.21
C MET A 140 13.53 -11.38 3.83
N LEU A 141 12.93 -10.55 2.98
CA LEU A 141 13.44 -10.29 1.62
C LEU A 141 14.71 -9.41 1.60
N PHE A 142 14.87 -8.50 2.55
CA PHE A 142 15.97 -7.52 2.55
C PHE A 142 17.08 -7.81 3.55
N GLN A 143 16.84 -8.68 4.54
CA GLN A 143 17.85 -9.02 5.56
C GLN A 143 18.37 -10.45 5.45
N LYS A 144 17.66 -11.38 4.80
CA LYS A 144 18.22 -12.70 4.50
C LYS A 144 18.96 -12.62 3.17
N GLU A 145 20.27 -12.62 3.25
CA GLU A 145 21.12 -12.98 2.12
C GLU A 145 20.84 -14.46 1.80
N ASP A 146 20.61 -14.81 0.53
CA ASP A 146 20.44 -16.18 0.00
C ASP A 146 19.04 -16.82 -0.04
N LEU A 147 17.97 -16.05 -0.27
CA LEU A 147 16.68 -16.65 -0.68
C LEU A 147 16.70 -17.04 -2.16
N THR A 148 16.30 -18.27 -2.48
CA THR A 148 16.08 -18.72 -3.87
C THR A 148 14.81 -18.10 -4.45
N ASP A 149 14.69 -18.05 -5.78
CA ASP A 149 13.48 -17.59 -6.46
C ASP A 149 12.22 -18.35 -6.02
N GLU A 150 12.35 -19.65 -5.74
CA GLU A 150 11.27 -20.50 -5.21
C GLU A 150 10.85 -20.07 -3.81
N GLN A 151 11.82 -19.83 -2.91
CA GLN A 151 11.55 -19.36 -1.55
C GLN A 151 10.92 -17.96 -1.54
N ILE A 152 11.35 -17.08 -2.45
CA ILE A 152 10.73 -15.76 -2.64
C ILE A 152 9.27 -15.94 -3.12
N GLY A 153 9.04 -16.85 -4.07
CA GLY A 153 7.71 -17.20 -4.57
C GLY A 153 6.77 -17.68 -3.46
N ASP A 154 7.22 -18.63 -2.66
CA ASP A 154 6.46 -19.18 -1.52
C ASP A 154 6.16 -18.13 -0.47
N LEU A 155 7.15 -17.31 -0.10
CA LEU A 155 6.99 -16.22 0.86
C LEU A 155 5.93 -15.21 0.40
N ILE A 156 5.93 -14.83 -0.88
CA ILE A 156 4.93 -13.94 -1.46
C ILE A 156 3.53 -14.57 -1.40
N GLN A 157 3.39 -15.85 -1.73
CA GLN A 157 2.10 -16.55 -1.71
C GLN A 157 1.56 -16.71 -0.29
N GLU A 158 2.41 -17.07 0.67
CA GLU A 158 2.04 -17.18 2.08
C GLU A 158 1.57 -15.84 2.63
N THR A 159 2.34 -14.78 2.38
CA THR A 159 2.01 -13.41 2.78
C THR A 159 0.66 -12.97 2.20
N ARG A 160 0.43 -13.27 0.91
CA ARG A 160 -0.84 -12.98 0.24
C ARG A 160 -2.00 -13.70 0.92
N LYS A 161 -1.84 -14.98 1.29
CA LYS A 161 -2.87 -15.76 1.98
C LYS A 161 -3.18 -15.18 3.35
N LYS A 162 -2.17 -14.89 4.17
CA LYS A 162 -2.33 -14.28 5.51
C LYS A 162 -3.11 -12.97 5.44
N ILE A 163 -2.84 -12.15 4.44
CA ILE A 163 -3.53 -10.86 4.25
C ILE A 163 -4.98 -11.05 3.80
N GLN A 164 -5.24 -12.01 2.92
CA GLN A 164 -6.60 -12.36 2.52
C GLN A 164 -7.42 -12.89 3.71
N ASP A 165 -6.81 -13.69 4.57
CA ASP A 165 -7.48 -14.21 5.77
C ASP A 165 -7.79 -13.08 6.76
N ALA A 166 -6.85 -12.17 7.02
CA ALA A 166 -7.10 -10.96 7.82
C ALA A 166 -8.18 -10.06 7.19
N GLU A 167 -8.30 -10.03 5.86
CA GLU A 167 -9.35 -9.26 5.19
C GLU A 167 -10.74 -9.91 5.38
N ARG A 168 -10.83 -11.24 5.41
CA ARG A 168 -12.08 -11.95 5.71
C ARG A 168 -12.56 -11.69 7.13
N GLU A 169 -11.64 -11.54 8.08
CA GLU A 169 -11.96 -11.15 9.45
C GLU A 169 -12.72 -9.80 9.48
N LYS A 170 -12.43 -8.87 8.56
CA LYS A 170 -13.13 -7.59 8.46
C LYS A 170 -14.58 -7.71 7.96
N THR A 171 -14.93 -8.76 7.23
CA THR A 171 -16.24 -8.87 6.53
C THR A 171 -17.30 -9.72 7.23
N ASN A 172 -16.94 -10.54 8.22
CA ASN A 172 -17.84 -11.52 8.86
C ASN A 172 -18.86 -10.94 9.86
N ASP A 173 -19.38 -9.73 9.66
CA ASP A 173 -20.44 -9.11 10.50
C ASP A 173 -21.42 -8.28 9.65
N LYS A 174 -21.86 -8.82 8.51
CA LYS A 174 -23.05 -8.30 7.81
C LYS A 174 -24.20 -9.28 7.95
#